data_AF-A0A915YFQ3-F1
#
_entry.id   AF-A0A915YFQ3-F1
#
_cell.length_a   1.000
_cell.length_b   1.000
_cell.length_c   1.000
_cell.angle_alpha   90.00
_cell.angle_beta   90.00
_cell.angle_gamma   90.00
#
_symmetry.space_group_name_H-M   'P 1'
#
loop_
_entity.id
_entity.type
_entity.pdbx_description
1 polymer ?
#
loop_
_entity_poly.entity_id
_entity_poly.type
_entity_poly.pdbx_seq_one_letter_code
_entity_poly.pdbx_strand_id
1 'polypeptide(L)'
;MTPKKFYVQLTVISGVVALSLVLLNSYQLITSHQSFSWISWGFFILFSIVLFFVCSKSAKSENKNLFGQVFLLSIFFKMLFCASMVIAFVLIAKPETVHFILPFLFIYLVYTTYEVYFVTKLAKP
;
A
#
# COMPACT_ATOMS: atom_id res chain seq x y z
N MET A 1 17.75 -2.40 5.47
CA MET A 1 16.86 -1.81 6.52
C MET A 1 16.61 -2.82 7.63
N THR A 2 16.64 -2.44 8.92
CA THR A 2 16.39 -3.40 10.01
C THR A 2 14.88 -3.61 10.23
N PRO A 3 14.43 -4.82 10.65
CA PRO A 3 13.01 -5.09 10.88
C PRO A 3 12.37 -4.14 11.88
N LYS A 4 13.06 -3.81 12.98
CA LYS A 4 12.57 -2.85 13.99
C LYS A 4 12.25 -1.48 13.37
N LYS A 5 13.16 -0.96 12.52
CA LYS A 5 12.95 0.33 11.84
C LYS A 5 11.79 0.26 10.85
N PHE A 6 11.63 -0.85 10.14
CA PHE A 6 10.50 -1.08 9.24
C PHE A 6 9.15 -1.02 9.95
N TYR A 7 8.95 -1.80 11.01
CA TYR A 7 7.67 -1.82 11.69
C TYR A 7 7.34 -0.48 12.35
N VAL A 8 8.32 0.21 12.93
CA VAL A 8 8.10 1.55 13.51
C VAL A 8 7.67 2.55 12.43
N GLN A 9 8.38 2.61 11.29
CA GLN A 9 8.02 3.52 10.20
C GLN A 9 6.66 3.18 9.60
N LEU A 10 6.37 1.89 9.41
CA LEU A 10 5.07 1.43 8.92
C LEU A 10 3.94 1.86 9.86
N THR A 11 4.10 1.68 11.18
CA THR A 11 3.09 2.09 12.17
C THR A 11 2.88 3.60 12.16
N VAL A 12 3.96 4.40 12.11
CA VAL A 12 3.86 5.87 12.05
C VAL A 12 3.13 6.32 10.79
N ILE A 13 3.55 5.83 9.61
CA ILE A 13 2.91 6.17 8.33
C ILE A 13 1.45 5.72 8.33
N SER A 14 1.16 4.52 8.81
CA SER A 14 -0.20 3.99 8.86
C SER A 14 -1.09 4.82 9.79
N GLY A 15 -0.55 5.27 10.93
CA GLY A 15 -1.25 6.18 11.84
C GLY A 15 -1.52 7.55 11.21
N VAL A 16 -0.55 8.13 10.50
CA VAL A 16 -0.73 9.40 9.78
C VAL A 16 -1.77 9.29 8.66
N VAL A 17 -1.76 8.19 7.89
CA VAL A 17 -2.75 7.94 6.84
C VAL A 17 -4.14 7.74 7.46
N ALA A 18 -4.26 6.95 8.53
CA ALA A 18 -5.53 6.76 9.23
C ALA A 18 -6.10 8.08 9.77
N LEU A 19 -5.25 8.92 10.39
CA LEU A 19 -5.65 10.24 10.85
C LEU A 19 -6.10 11.14 9.69
N SER A 20 -5.38 11.11 8.56
CA SER A 20 -5.75 11.84 7.34
C SER A 20 -7.10 11.38 6.80
N LEU A 21 -7.38 10.07 6.79
CA LEU A 21 -8.67 9.52 6.39
C LEU A 21 -9.80 9.96 7.31
N VAL A 22 -9.56 9.99 8.63
CA VAL A 22 -10.56 10.50 9.60
C VAL A 22 -10.86 11.98 9.34
N LEU A 23 -9.84 12.81 9.11
CA LEU A 23 -10.04 14.24 8.81
C LEU A 23 -10.79 14.46 7.50
N LEU A 24 -10.48 13.69 6.46
CA LEU A 24 -11.19 13.74 5.17
C LEU A 24 -12.66 13.31 5.31
N ASN A 25 -12.94 12.35 6.20
CA ASN A 25 -14.29 11.89 6.47
C ASN A 25 -15.15 12.93 7.22
N SER A 26 -14.53 13.76 8.08
CA SER A 26 -15.24 14.84 8.78
C SER A 26 -15.78 15.92 7.84
N TYR A 27 -15.24 16.04 6.63
CA TYR A 27 -15.61 17.09 5.68
C TYR A 27 -16.83 16.78 4.80
N GLN A 28 -17.58 15.70 5.07
CA GLN A 28 -18.75 15.22 4.30
C GLN A 28 -18.50 14.96 2.79
N LEU A 29 -17.30 15.21 2.26
CA LEU A 29 -16.95 15.03 0.85
C LEU A 29 -16.92 13.54 0.41
N ILE A 30 -16.80 12.60 1.36
CA ILE A 30 -16.53 11.16 1.10
C ILE A 30 -17.45 10.24 1.93
N THR A 31 -18.54 10.76 2.50
CA THR A 31 -19.38 10.03 3.47
C THR A 31 -20.02 8.76 2.91
N SER A 32 -20.26 8.68 1.59
CA SER A 32 -20.95 7.52 1.02
C SER A 32 -20.07 6.27 0.85
N HIS A 33 -18.74 6.38 0.88
CA HIS A 33 -17.83 5.29 0.46
C HIS A 33 -16.59 5.09 1.36
N GLN A 34 -16.72 5.41 2.65
CA GLN A 34 -15.62 5.33 3.62
C GLN A 34 -15.02 3.93 3.75
N SER A 35 -15.85 2.88 3.67
CA SER A 35 -15.42 1.48 3.81
C SER A 35 -14.34 1.10 2.81
N PHE A 36 -14.40 1.59 1.57
CA PHE A 36 -13.39 1.30 0.55
C PHE A 36 -12.02 1.80 0.97
N SER A 37 -11.94 3.04 1.47
CA SER A 37 -10.68 3.66 1.89
C SER A 37 -10.02 2.89 3.04
N TRP A 38 -10.81 2.46 4.02
CA TRP A 38 -10.32 1.66 5.15
C TRP A 38 -9.84 0.27 4.72
N ILE A 39 -10.57 -0.39 3.81
CA ILE A 39 -10.16 -1.69 3.25
C ILE A 39 -8.85 -1.53 2.47
N SER A 40 -8.72 -0.50 1.63
CA SER A 40 -7.49 -0.22 0.90
C SER A 40 -6.32 0.09 1.83
N TRP A 41 -6.54 0.87 2.89
CA TRP A 41 -5.53 1.15 3.90
C TRP A 41 -5.00 -0.15 4.54
N GLY A 42 -5.89 -1.02 5.01
CA GLY A 42 -5.52 -2.32 5.56
C GLY A 42 -4.78 -3.20 4.56
N PHE A 43 -5.24 -3.22 3.30
CA PHE A 43 -4.59 -3.95 2.22
C PHE A 43 -3.15 -3.50 1.99
N PHE A 44 -2.87 -2.18 1.88
CA PHE A 44 -1.52 -1.69 1.63
C PHE A 44 -0.57 -1.92 2.82
N ILE A 45 -1.07 -1.92 4.06
CA ILE A 45 -0.29 -2.33 5.23
C ILE A 45 0.15 -3.79 5.09
N LEU A 46 -0.79 -4.69 4.84
CA LEU A 46 -0.50 -6.12 4.68
C LEU A 46 0.45 -6.36 3.52
N PHE A 47 0.20 -5.70 2.38
CA PHE A 47 1.05 -5.78 1.20
C PHE A 47 2.48 -5.33 1.51
N SER A 48 2.66 -4.20 2.22
CA SER A 48 3.98 -3.71 2.64
C SER A 48 4.70 -4.69 3.56
N ILE A 49 3.99 -5.35 4.49
CA ILE A 49 4.57 -6.36 5.39
C ILE A 49 5.05 -7.58 4.59
N VAL A 50 4.21 -8.09 3.69
CA VAL A 50 4.56 -9.23 2.82
C VAL A 50 5.75 -8.86 1.94
N LEU A 51 5.73 -7.69 1.30
CA LEU A 51 6.82 -7.23 0.46
C LEU A 51 8.13 -7.11 1.23
N PHE A 52 8.11 -6.53 2.43
CA PHE A 52 9.30 -6.44 3.27
C PHE A 52 9.87 -7.82 3.62
N PHE A 53 9.02 -8.79 3.95
CA PHE A 53 9.46 -10.15 4.26
C PHE A 53 10.11 -10.84 3.05
N VAL A 54 9.44 -10.81 1.89
CA VAL A 54 9.94 -11.45 0.67
C VAL A 54 11.22 -10.76 0.18
N CYS A 55 11.27 -9.42 0.17
CA CYS A 55 12.47 -8.66 -0.18
C CYS A 55 13.64 -8.88 0.79
N SER A 56 13.37 -8.96 2.10
CA SER A 56 14.43 -9.21 3.09
C SER A 56 15.02 -10.61 2.96
N LYS A 57 14.19 -11.61 2.60
CA LYS A 57 14.64 -12.97 2.33
C LYS A 57 15.41 -13.04 1.00
N SER A 58 14.93 -12.36 -0.04
CA SER A 58 15.59 -12.35 -1.36
C SER A 58 16.92 -11.62 -1.37
N ALA A 59 17.08 -10.56 -0.55
CA ALA A 59 18.34 -9.82 -0.41
C ALA A 59 19.48 -10.67 0.16
N LYS A 60 19.18 -11.76 0.87
CA LYS A 60 20.17 -12.71 1.42
C LYS A 60 20.43 -13.90 0.49
N SER A 61 19.73 -13.98 -0.64
CA SER A 61 19.89 -15.11 -1.57
C SER A 61 21.19 -14.98 -2.35
N GLU A 62 21.81 -16.11 -2.67
CA GLU A 62 22.99 -16.18 -3.53
C GLU A 62 22.71 -15.64 -4.96
N ASN A 63 21.45 -15.71 -5.41
CA ASN A 63 21.03 -15.21 -6.71
C ASN A 63 20.82 -13.69 -6.67
N LYS A 64 21.76 -12.95 -7.28
CA LYS A 64 21.75 -11.48 -7.36
C LYS A 64 20.53 -10.91 -8.11
N ASN A 65 19.87 -11.70 -8.96
CA ASN A 65 18.69 -11.27 -9.72
C ASN A 65 17.37 -11.51 -8.98
N LEU A 66 17.35 -12.37 -7.96
CA LEU A 66 16.13 -12.79 -7.26
C LEU A 66 15.46 -11.59 -6.56
N PHE A 67 16.26 -10.67 -6.00
CA PHE A 67 15.73 -9.44 -5.40
C PHE A 67 14.96 -8.58 -6.40
N GLY A 68 15.55 -8.32 -7.57
CA GLY A 68 14.91 -7.53 -8.63
C GLY A 68 13.66 -8.19 -9.19
N GLN A 69 13.68 -9.52 -9.39
CA GLN A 69 12.51 -10.28 -9.84
C GLN A 69 11.36 -10.22 -8.83
N VAL A 70 11.65 -10.39 -7.54
CA VAL A 70 10.65 -10.25 -6.47
C VAL A 70 10.03 -8.86 -6.47
N PHE A 71 10.85 -7.83 -6.61
CA PHE A 71 10.36 -6.45 -6.65
C PHE A 71 9.46 -6.21 -7.87
N LEU A 72 9.88 -6.66 -9.06
CA LEU A 72 9.11 -6.47 -10.29
C LEU A 72 7.77 -7.25 -10.25
N LEU A 73 7.79 -8.47 -9.71
CA LEU A 73 6.60 -9.28 -9.47
C LEU A 73 5.66 -8.61 -8.45
N SER A 74 6.21 -7.96 -7.43
CA SER A 74 5.41 -7.22 -6.45
C SER A 74 4.66 -6.05 -7.09
N ILE A 75 5.30 -5.30 -7.99
CA ILE A 75 4.64 -4.20 -8.72
C ILE A 75 3.48 -4.76 -9.56
N PHE A 76 3.71 -5.86 -10.27
CA PHE A 76 2.68 -6.51 -11.08
C PHE A 76 1.47 -6.91 -10.24
N PHE A 77 1.69 -7.64 -9.13
CA PHE A 77 0.60 -8.02 -8.24
C PHE A 77 -0.09 -6.81 -7.63
N LYS A 78 0.66 -5.78 -7.22
CA LYS A 78 0.09 -4.55 -6.67
C LYS A 78 -0.87 -3.89 -7.65
N MET A 79 -0.45 -3.76 -8.91
CA MET A 79 -1.30 -3.20 -9.97
C MET A 79 -2.55 -4.04 -10.21
N LEU A 80 -2.40 -5.37 -10.26
CA LEU A 80 -3.52 -6.31 -10.44
C LEU A 80 -4.53 -6.20 -9.28
N PHE A 81 -4.04 -6.15 -8.04
CA PHE A 81 -4.89 -5.97 -6.85
C PHE A 81 -5.56 -4.60 -6.80
N CYS A 82 -4.85 -3.53 -7.18
CA CYS A 82 -5.45 -2.20 -7.26
C CYS A 82 -6.60 -2.17 -8.27
N ALA A 83 -6.37 -2.71 -9.47
CA ALA A 83 -7.40 -2.80 -10.50
C ALA A 83 -8.59 -3.66 -10.02
N SER A 84 -8.34 -4.82 -9.42
CA SER A 84 -9.42 -5.69 -8.94
C SER A 84 -10.22 -5.07 -7.80
N MET A 85 -9.59 -4.38 -6.85
CA MET A 85 -10.28 -3.65 -5.78
C MET A 85 -11.19 -2.56 -6.32
N VAL A 86 -10.71 -1.74 -7.26
CA VAL A 86 -11.51 -0.68 -7.88
C VAL A 86 -12.68 -1.26 -8.66
N ILE A 87 -12.43 -2.28 -9.50
CA ILE A 87 -13.49 -2.94 -10.29
C ILE A 87 -14.54 -3.58 -9.36
N ALA A 88 -14.11 -4.35 -8.35
CA ALA A 88 -15.01 -4.99 -7.40
C ALA A 88 -15.87 -3.95 -6.66
N PHE A 89 -15.26 -2.83 -6.24
CA PHE A 89 -16.00 -1.76 -5.57
C PHE A 89 -17.04 -1.11 -6.48
N VAL A 90 -16.69 -0.80 -7.73
CA VAL A 90 -17.62 -0.22 -8.71
C VAL A 90 -18.80 -1.15 -9.00
N LEU A 91 -18.55 -2.46 -9.11
CA LEU A 91 -19.60 -3.44 -9.37
C LEU A 91 -20.56 -3.64 -8.19
N ILE A 92 -20.05 -3.63 -6.96
CA ILE A 92 -20.84 -3.90 -5.75
C ILE A 92 -21.56 -2.65 -5.25
N ALA A 93 -20.82 -1.54 -5.11
CA ALA A 93 -21.31 -0.33 -4.45
C ALA A 93 -21.96 0.66 -5.43
N LYS A 94 -21.76 0.49 -6.75
CA LYS A 94 -22.27 1.38 -7.82
C LYS A 94 -22.20 2.86 -7.42
N PRO A 95 -21.00 3.37 -7.13
CA PRO A 95 -20.84 4.72 -6.61
C PRO A 95 -21.38 5.75 -7.60
N GLU A 96 -22.23 6.67 -7.14
CA GLU A 96 -22.80 7.72 -7.98
C GLU A 96 -21.75 8.72 -8.46
N THR A 97 -20.61 8.79 -7.76
CA THR A 97 -19.52 9.71 -8.07
C THR A 97 -18.16 9.06 -7.95
N VAL A 98 -17.17 9.60 -8.68
CA VAL A 98 -15.80 9.05 -8.73
C VAL A 98 -14.94 9.44 -7.52
N HIS A 99 -15.47 10.24 -6.58
CA HIS A 99 -14.72 10.80 -5.45
C HIS A 99 -14.07 9.74 -4.54
N PHE A 100 -14.60 8.51 -4.50
CA PHE A 100 -14.01 7.40 -3.74
C PHE A 100 -12.59 7.03 -4.19
N ILE A 101 -12.20 7.36 -5.43
CA ILE A 101 -10.87 7.04 -5.96
C ILE A 101 -9.78 7.96 -5.39
N LEU A 102 -10.14 9.16 -4.92
CA LEU A 102 -9.21 10.16 -4.41
C LEU A 102 -8.47 9.67 -3.15
N PRO A 103 -9.16 9.23 -2.07
CA PRO A 103 -8.50 8.66 -0.90
C PRO A 103 -7.74 7.37 -1.24
N PHE A 104 -8.24 6.57 -2.19
CA PHE A 104 -7.53 5.38 -2.67
C PHE A 104 -6.18 5.72 -3.30
N LEU A 105 -6.16 6.70 -4.21
CA LEU A 105 -4.92 7.17 -4.86
C LEU A 105 -3.94 7.77 -3.85
N PHE A 106 -4.45 8.52 -2.87
CA PHE A 106 -3.64 9.05 -1.79
C PHE A 106 -2.94 7.93 -1.00
N ILE A 107 -3.70 6.93 -0.55
CA ILE A 107 -3.15 5.76 0.16
C ILE A 107 -2.12 5.05 -0.75
N TYR A 108 -2.49 4.77 -2.00
CA TYR A 108 -1.60 4.13 -2.97
C TYR A 108 -0.25 4.86 -3.09
N LEU A 109 -0.25 6.19 -3.25
CA LEU A 109 0.98 6.97 -3.42
C LEU A 109 1.85 6.96 -2.16
N VAL A 110 1.25 7.13 -0.98
CA VAL A 110 1.98 7.13 0.30
C VAL A 110 2.67 5.78 0.52
N TYR A 111 1.94 4.68 0.38
CA TYR A 111 2.50 3.34 0.57
C TYR A 111 3.49 2.98 -0.55
N THR A 112 3.23 3.36 -1.81
CA THR A 112 4.20 3.14 -2.90
C THR A 112 5.52 3.86 -2.65
N THR A 113 5.48 5.11 -2.21
CA THR A 113 6.68 5.88 -1.88
C THR A 113 7.45 5.21 -0.74
N TYR A 114 6.74 4.76 0.30
CA TYR A 114 7.35 4.04 1.42
C TYR A 114 7.97 2.70 0.99
N GLU A 115 7.26 1.93 0.15
CA GLU A 115 7.72 0.66 -0.39
C GLU A 115 9.02 0.81 -1.18
N VAL A 116 9.05 1.75 -2.13
CA VAL A 116 10.27 2.05 -2.89
C VAL A 116 11.40 2.45 -1.95
N TYR A 117 11.15 3.31 -0.97
CA TYR A 117 12.14 3.72 0.01
C TYR A 117 12.76 2.54 0.79
N PHE A 118 11.94 1.66 1.37
CA PHE A 118 12.48 0.55 2.17
C PHE A 118 13.13 -0.52 1.29
N VAL A 119 12.58 -0.79 0.10
CA VAL A 119 13.15 -1.74 -0.87
C VAL A 119 14.53 -1.26 -1.32
N THR A 120 14.68 0.01 -1.72
CA THR A 120 15.99 0.57 -2.08
C THR A 120 16.98 0.48 -0.91
N LYS A 121 16.51 0.61 0.33
CA LYS A 121 17.34 0.47 1.54
C LYS A 121 17.62 -0.97 1.96
N LEU A 122 16.97 -1.95 1.34
CA LEU A 122 17.29 -3.38 1.43
C LEU A 122 18.22 -3.82 0.29
N ALA A 123 18.13 -3.15 -0.87
CA ALA A 123 18.97 -3.43 -2.03
C ALA A 123 20.43 -2.96 -1.88
N LYS A 124 20.67 -1.93 -1.06
CA LYS A 124 22.03 -1.44 -0.77
C LYS A 124 22.75 -2.43 0.16
N PRO A 125 23.93 -2.96 -0.23
CA PRO A 125 24.73 -3.85 0.61
C PRO A 125 25.24 -3.14 1.88
#